data_AF-A0A521C6M3-F1
#
_entry.id   AF-A0A521C6M3-F1
#
_cell.length_a   1.000
_cell.length_b   1.000
_cell.length_c   1.000
_cell.angle_alpha   90.00
_cell.angle_beta   90.00
_cell.angle_gamma   90.00
#
_symmetry.space_group_name_H-M   'P 1'
#
loop_
_entity.id
_entity.type
_entity.pdbx_description
1 polymer ?
#
loop_
_entity_poly.entity_id
_entity_poly.type
_entity_poly.pdbx_seq_one_letter_code
_entity_poly.pdbx_strand_id
1 'polypeptide(L)' 'MERSPEEIQQKIEWDHYAILQTAKREGLRAGVYNVARNLKNQGFTTETIKAATNLSIAEIKKL' A
#
# COMPACT_ATOMS: atom_id res chain seq x y z
N MET A 1 38.04 -3.54 8.45
CA MET A 1 37.34 -3.83 9.72
C MET A 1 36.15 -4.70 9.37
N GLU A 2 36.06 -5.89 9.96
CA GLU A 2 34.85 -6.71 9.86
C GLU A 2 33.78 -6.10 10.78
N ARG A 3 32.53 -6.16 10.35
CA ARG A 3 31.39 -5.67 11.15
C ARG A 3 31.22 -6.55 12.39
N SER A 4 30.91 -5.94 13.53
CA SER A 4 30.62 -6.69 14.74
C SER A 4 29.30 -7.47 14.58
N PRO A 5 29.10 -8.56 15.34
CA PRO A 5 27.83 -9.29 15.36
C PRO A 5 26.62 -8.39 15.67
N GLU A 6 26.79 -7.39 16.52
CA GLU A 6 25.75 -6.42 16.89
C GLU A 6 25.38 -5.51 15.71
N GLU A 7 26.36 -5.04 14.93
CA GLU A 7 26.12 -4.26 13.71
C GLU A 7 25.40 -5.08 12.64
N ILE A 8 25.71 -6.37 12.54
CA ILE A 8 25.03 -7.30 11.64
C ILE A 8 23.57 -7.49 12.10
N GLN A 9 23.33 -7.69 13.40
CA GLN A 9 22.01 -7.88 13.97
C GLN A 9 21.13 -6.64 13.78
N GLN A 10 21.64 -5.44 14.06
CA GLN A 10 20.92 -4.18 13.84
C GLN A 10 20.52 -3.99 12.38
N LYS A 11 21.41 -4.35 11.45
CA LYS A 11 21.08 -4.29 10.02
C LYS A 11 19.94 -5.23 9.65
N ILE A 12 19.94 -6.46 10.16
CA ILE A 12 18.86 -7.44 9.91
C ILE A 12 17.52 -6.91 10.43
N GLU A 13 17.51 -6.33 11.63
CA GLU A 13 16.30 -5.75 12.23
C GLU A 13 15.75 -4.58 11.42
N TRP A 14 16.63 -3.70 10.92
CA TRP A 14 16.24 -2.60 10.05
C TRP A 14 15.66 -3.07 8.73
N ASP A 15 16.31 -4.05 8.08
CA ASP A 15 15.82 -4.63 6.82
C ASP A 15 14.45 -5.30 7.04
N HIS A 16 14.29 -6.06 8.13
CA HIS A 16 13.03 -6.69 8.49
C HIS A 16 11.90 -5.66 8.70
N TYR A 17 12.19 -4.59 9.45
CA TYR A 17 11.22 -3.52 9.67
C TYR A 17 10.84 -2.81 8.37
N ALA A 18 11.81 -2.52 7.50
CA ALA A 18 11.56 -1.90 6.20
C ALA A 18 10.66 -2.77 5.31
N ILE A 19 10.88 -4.08 5.28
CA ILE A 19 10.04 -5.04 4.55
C ILE A 19 8.61 -5.03 5.10
N LEU A 20 8.44 -5.11 6.42
CA LEU A 20 7.11 -5.10 7.05
C LEU A 20 6.33 -3.82 6.75
N GLN A 21 6.98 -2.66 6.84
CA GLN A 21 6.32 -1.38 6.52
C GLN A 21 5.92 -1.29 5.05
N THR A 22 6.75 -1.82 4.16
CA THR A 22 6.46 -1.87 2.72
C THR A 22 5.27 -2.78 2.45
N ALA A 23 5.29 -4.01 2.98
CA ALA A 23 4.18 -4.96 2.85
C ALA A 23 2.86 -4.40 3.40
N LYS A 24 2.90 -3.70 4.54
CA LYS A 24 1.73 -3.02 5.11
C LYS A 24 1.18 -1.95 4.18
N ARG A 25 2.05 -1.12 3.61
CA ARG A 25 1.66 -0.04 2.67
C ARG A 25 1.07 -0.61 1.38
N GLU A 26 1.69 -1.65 0.83
CA GLU A 26 1.21 -2.33 -0.39
C GLU A 26 -0.11 -3.04 -0.16
N GLY A 27 -0.26 -3.77 0.95
CA GLY A 27 -1.50 -4.42 1.34
C GLY A 27 -2.65 -3.43 1.53
N LEU A 28 -2.39 -2.30 2.19
CA LEU A 28 -3.37 -1.22 2.31
C LEU A 28 -3.78 -0.68 0.93
N ARG A 29 -2.81 -0.44 0.05
CA ARG A 29 -3.08 0.07 -1.31
C ARG A 29 -3.88 -0.94 -2.15
N ALA A 30 -3.57 -2.23 -2.06
CA ALA A 30 -4.33 -3.28 -2.72
C ALA A 30 -5.78 -3.34 -2.20
N GLY A 31 -5.98 -3.21 -0.88
CA GLY A 31 -7.30 -3.11 -0.27
C GLY A 31 -8.10 -1.91 -0.80
N VAL A 32 -7.48 -0.73 -0.89
CA VAL A 32 -8.10 0.48 -1.45
C VAL A 32 -8.55 0.27 -2.90
N TYR A 33 -7.73 -0.36 -3.75
CA TYR A 33 -8.14 -0.67 -5.13
C TYR A 33 -9.27 -1.69 -5.22
N ASN A 34 -9.30 -2.70 -4.34
CA ASN A 34 -10.39 -3.67 -4.30
C ASN A 34 -11.71 -3.00 -3.92
N VAL A 35 -11.71 -2.11 -2.92
CA VAL A 35 -12.89 -1.31 -2.55
C VAL A 35 -13.34 -0.45 -3.73
N ALA A 36 -12.40 0.26 -4.39
CA ALA A 36 -12.71 1.10 -5.54
C ALA A 36 -13.34 0.32 -6.70
N ARG A 37 -12.81 -0.89 -7.00
CA ARG A 37 -13.36 -1.77 -8.05
C ARG A 37 -14.78 -2.25 -7.70
N ASN A 38 -15.01 -2.64 -6.45
CA ASN A 38 -16.34 -3.05 -6.00
C ASN A 38 -17.37 -1.93 -6.12
N LEU A 39 -17.01 -0.71 -5.71
CA LEU A 39 -17.88 0.47 -5.85
C LEU A 39 -18.15 0.79 -7.33
N LYS A 40 -17.15 0.69 -8.20
CA LYS A 40 -17.33 0.84 -9.65
C LYS A 40 -18.31 -0.20 -10.21
N ASN A 41 -18.16 -1.47 -9.82
CA ASN A 41 -19.05 -2.55 -10.23
C ASN A 41 -20.50 -2.37 -9.73
N GLN A 42 -20.68 -1.67 -8.60
CA GLN A 42 -21.99 -1.29 -8.07
C GLN A 42 -22.60 -0.06 -8.77
N GLY A 43 -21.87 0.58 -9.70
CA GLY A 43 -22.36 1.71 -10.48
C GLY A 43 -22.17 3.08 -9.82
N PHE A 44 -21.35 3.19 -8.76
CA PHE A 44 -21.06 4.48 -8.15
C PHE A 44 -20.26 5.41 -9.07
N THR A 45 -20.47 6.72 -8.91
CA THR A 45 -19.76 7.73 -9.71
C THR A 45 -18.29 7.82 -9.33
N THR A 46 -17.49 8.41 -10.23
CA THR A 46 -16.05 8.57 -10.00
C THR A 46 -15.78 9.51 -8.81
N GLU A 47 -16.63 10.52 -8.59
CA GLU A 47 -16.55 11.40 -7.43
C GLU A 47 -16.79 10.65 -6.11
N THR A 48 -17.79 9.77 -6.05
CA THR A 48 -18.08 8.96 -4.85
C THR A 48 -16.94 8.01 -4.54
N ILE A 49 -16.39 7.33 -5.56
CA ILE A 49 -15.26 6.42 -5.38
C ILE A 49 -14.02 7.19 -4.89
N LYS A 50 -13.74 8.37 -5.45
CA LYS A 50 -12.66 9.25 -5.00
C LYS A 50 -12.82 9.64 -3.54
N ALA A 51 -14.02 10.04 -3.12
CA ALA A 51 -14.28 10.41 -1.73
C ALA A 51 -14.08 9.23 -0.76
N ALA A 52 -14.47 8.02 -1.16
CA ALA A 52 -14.38 6.82 -0.32
C ALA A 52 -12.96 6.22 -0.23
N THR A 53 -12.13 6.39 -1.27
CA THR A 53 -10.86 5.67 -1.42
C THR A 53 -9.64 6.57 -1.46
N ASN A 54 -9.85 7.89 -1.59
CA ASN A 54 -8.83 8.91 -1.79
C ASN A 54 -7.94 8.66 -3.03
N LEU A 55 -8.37 7.81 -3.97
CA LEU A 55 -7.70 7.60 -5.24
C LEU A 55 -7.91 8.80 -6.16
N SER A 56 -6.94 9.05 -7.03
CA SER A 56 -7.11 10.05 -8.08
C SER A 56 -8.14 9.58 -9.11
N ILE A 57 -8.78 10.54 -9.79
CA ILE A 57 -9.71 10.26 -10.90
C ILE A 57 -9.01 9.41 -11.99
N ALA A 58 -7.73 9.65 -12.24
CA ALA A 58 -6.94 8.90 -13.22
C ALA A 58 -6.76 7.43 -12.82
N GLU A 59 -6.55 7.15 -11.53
CA GLU A 59 -6.46 5.78 -11.02
C GLU A 59 -7.81 5.07 -11.11
N ILE A 60 -8.91 5.75 -10.77
CA ILE A 60 -10.26 5.16 -10.81
C ILE A 60 -10.68 4.81 -12.24
N LYS A 61 -10.34 5.67 -13.22
CA LYS A 61 -10.62 5.42 -14.64
C LYS A 61 -9.90 4.19 -15.21
N LYS A 62 -8.81 3.75 -14.59
CA LYS A 62 -8.03 2.57 -15.00
C LYS A 62 -8.51 1.25 -14.38
N LEU A 63 -9.41 1.30 -13.39
CA LEU A 63 -9.97 0.11 -12.72
C LEU A 63 -10.94 -0.66 -13.62
#